data_AF-A0A485JD97-F1
#
_entry.id   AF-A0A485JD97-F1
#
_cell.length_a   1.000
_cell.length_b   1.000
_cell.length_c   1.000
_cell.angle_alpha   90.00
_cell.angle_beta   90.00
_cell.angle_gamma   90.00
#
_symmetry.space_group_name_H-M   'P 1'
#
loop_
_entity.id
_entity.type
_entity.pdbx_description
1 polymer ?
#
loop_
_entity_poly.entity_id
_entity_poly.type
_entity_poly.pdbx_seq_one_letter_code
_entity_poly.pdbx_strand_id
1 'polypeptide(L)'
;MTMNSFERRNKIIQLVNEQGTVLVQDLAGVFAASEATIRADLRFLEQKGVVTRFHGGAAKIMSGNSETETQEVGFKERFQLASAPKNRIAQAAVKMIHEGMTVILDSGSTTMLIAEGLMTAKNITVITNSLPAAFALSENKDITLVVCGGTVRHKTRSMHGSIAERSLQDINADLMLSVLMVLMRLMVLRPLMKVIRLAARWSQPQIK
;
A
#
# COMPACT_ATOMS: atom_id res chain seq x y z
N MET A 1 37.07 6.98 -9.22
CA MET A 1 36.52 8.30 -9.63
C MET A 1 35.34 8.61 -8.74
N THR A 2 35.36 9.74 -8.04
CA THR A 2 34.28 10.19 -7.16
C THR A 2 33.09 10.60 -8.02
N MET A 3 31.95 9.92 -7.89
CA MET A 3 30.77 10.19 -8.70
C MET A 3 30.29 11.63 -8.48
N ASN A 4 30.19 12.42 -9.54
CA ASN A 4 29.85 13.83 -9.43
C ASN A 4 28.34 14.01 -9.14
N SER A 5 27.93 15.23 -8.76
CA SER A 5 26.53 15.47 -8.40
C SER A 5 25.54 15.28 -9.55
N PHE A 6 25.96 15.51 -10.79
CA PHE A 6 25.10 15.35 -11.97
C PHE A 6 24.84 13.87 -12.27
N GLU A 7 25.90 13.06 -12.29
CA GLU A 7 25.82 11.59 -12.43
C GLU A 7 24.98 10.98 -11.32
N ARG A 8 25.18 11.43 -10.06
CA ARG A 8 24.38 10.96 -8.92
C ARG A 8 22.90 11.24 -9.11
N ARG A 9 22.55 12.46 -9.50
CA ARG A 9 21.15 12.87 -9.71
C ARG A 9 20.50 12.08 -10.84
N ASN A 10 21.20 11.87 -11.96
CA ASN A 10 20.71 11.03 -13.04
C ASN A 10 20.48 9.59 -12.60
N LYS A 11 21.40 9.03 -11.80
CA LYS A 11 21.23 7.68 -11.26
C LYS A 11 20.09 7.58 -10.26
N ILE A 12 19.90 8.60 -9.41
CA ILE A 12 18.75 8.70 -8.52
C ILE A 12 17.44 8.71 -9.33
N ILE A 13 17.36 9.49 -10.42
CA ILE A 13 16.18 9.52 -11.29
C ILE A 13 15.91 8.12 -11.88
N GLN A 14 16.95 7.42 -12.35
CA GLN A 14 16.82 6.07 -12.85
C GLN A 14 16.25 5.12 -11.79
N LEU A 15 16.81 5.12 -10.59
CA LEU A 15 16.35 4.28 -9.47
C LEU A 15 14.89 4.60 -9.10
N VAL A 16 14.53 5.89 -9.07
CA VAL A 16 13.15 6.33 -8.85
C VAL A 16 12.21 5.84 -9.95
N ASN A 17 12.64 5.85 -11.20
CA ASN A 17 11.85 5.38 -12.33
C ASN A 17 11.65 3.86 -12.34
N GLU A 18 12.67 3.10 -11.96
CA GLU A 18 12.66 1.63 -11.90
C GLU A 18 11.89 1.11 -10.68
N GLN A 19 12.06 1.76 -9.52
CA GLN A 19 11.55 1.27 -8.24
C GLN A 19 10.28 1.99 -7.80
N GLY A 20 9.92 3.09 -8.47
CA GLY A 20 8.79 3.96 -8.13
C GLY A 20 9.05 4.86 -6.92
N THR A 21 9.80 4.39 -5.93
CA THR A 21 10.12 5.11 -4.69
C THR A 21 11.52 4.74 -4.22
N VAL A 22 12.24 5.71 -3.65
CA VAL A 22 13.58 5.53 -3.08
C VAL A 22 13.68 6.18 -1.71
N LEU A 23 14.48 5.59 -0.81
CA LEU A 23 14.73 6.13 0.52
C LEU A 23 16.10 6.80 0.60
N VAL A 24 16.20 7.84 1.42
CA VAL A 24 17.44 8.60 1.64
C VAL A 24 18.55 7.71 2.18
N GLN A 25 18.22 6.80 3.10
CA GLN A 25 19.18 5.88 3.72
C GLN A 25 19.77 4.90 2.70
N ASP A 26 18.91 4.33 1.86
CA ASP A 26 19.35 3.39 0.82
C ASP A 26 20.26 4.09 -0.19
N LEU A 27 19.86 5.27 -0.67
CA LEU A 27 20.68 6.05 -1.60
C LEU A 27 22.01 6.50 -0.97
N ALA A 28 22.03 6.83 0.33
CA ALA A 28 23.25 7.18 1.05
C ALA A 28 24.24 5.99 1.04
N GLY A 29 23.75 4.77 1.27
CA GLY A 29 24.53 3.54 1.16
C GLY A 29 25.00 3.26 -0.28
N VAL A 30 24.10 3.32 -1.26
CA VAL A 30 24.42 3.04 -2.68
C VAL A 30 25.47 3.99 -3.23
N PHE A 31 25.41 5.27 -2.86
CA PHE A 31 26.32 6.30 -3.40
C PHE A 31 27.49 6.64 -2.49
N ALA A 32 27.63 5.95 -1.35
CA ALA A 32 28.61 6.27 -0.31
C ALA A 32 28.61 7.78 0.02
N ALA A 33 27.43 8.37 0.14
CA ALA A 33 27.22 9.80 0.34
C ALA A 33 26.47 10.05 1.65
N SER A 34 26.65 11.22 2.25
CA SER A 34 25.90 11.58 3.46
C SER A 34 24.40 11.72 3.15
N GLU A 35 23.53 11.39 4.12
CA GLU A 35 22.10 11.64 3.98
C GLU A 35 21.79 13.12 3.72
N ALA A 36 22.60 14.05 4.24
CA ALA A 36 22.46 15.47 3.95
C ALA A 36 22.69 15.78 2.46
N THR A 37 23.69 15.15 1.85
CA THR A 37 23.97 15.24 0.41
C THR A 37 22.81 14.68 -0.41
N ILE A 38 22.31 13.51 -0.06
CA ILE A 38 21.15 12.90 -0.74
C ILE A 38 19.91 13.76 -0.61
N ARG A 39 19.62 14.31 0.59
CA ARG A 39 18.49 15.22 0.79
C ARG A 39 18.63 16.49 -0.05
N ALA A 40 19.85 17.03 -0.21
CA ALA A 40 20.12 18.17 -1.07
C ALA A 40 19.88 17.83 -2.56
N ASP A 41 20.33 16.66 -3.01
CA ASP A 41 20.10 16.21 -4.39
C ASP A 41 18.63 15.97 -4.68
N LEU A 42 17.90 15.33 -3.76
CA LEU A 42 16.45 15.15 -3.88
C LEU A 42 15.71 16.50 -3.87
N ARG A 43 16.12 17.45 -3.02
CA ARG A 43 15.56 18.82 -3.02
C ARG A 43 15.74 19.50 -4.37
N PHE A 44 16.92 19.37 -4.96
CA PHE A 44 17.20 19.90 -6.28
C PHE A 44 16.31 19.25 -7.35
N LEU A 45 16.16 17.92 -7.32
CA LEU A 45 15.32 17.19 -8.28
C LEU A 45 13.82 17.51 -8.14
N GLU A 46 13.35 17.74 -6.91
CA GLU A 46 11.98 18.18 -6.63
C GLU A 46 11.73 19.61 -7.16
N GLN A 47 12.66 20.54 -6.94
CA GLN A 47 12.57 21.89 -7.50
C GLN A 47 12.55 21.89 -9.04
N LYS A 48 13.17 20.89 -9.66
CA LYS A 48 13.14 20.67 -11.12
C LYS A 48 11.92 19.91 -11.61
N GLY A 49 11.00 19.52 -10.72
CA GLY A 49 9.79 18.78 -11.09
C GLY A 49 10.11 17.40 -11.67
N VAL A 50 11.15 16.72 -11.17
CA VAL A 50 11.55 15.37 -11.61
C VAL A 50 11.11 14.27 -10.63
N VAL A 51 11.05 14.60 -9.33
CA VAL A 51 10.61 13.69 -8.26
C VAL A 51 9.73 14.42 -7.24
N THR A 52 8.87 13.71 -6.53
CA THR A 52 8.11 14.24 -5.38
C THR A 52 8.73 13.75 -4.08
N ARG A 53 9.07 14.65 -3.16
CA ARG A 53 9.65 14.22 -1.87
C ARG A 53 8.60 13.90 -0.83
N PHE A 54 8.98 13.03 0.10
CA PHE A 54 8.27 12.77 1.34
C PHE A 54 9.29 12.64 2.48
N HIS A 55 8.81 12.42 3.71
CA HIS A 55 9.70 12.28 4.85
C HIS A 55 10.57 11.03 4.71
N GLY A 56 11.88 11.20 4.49
CA GLY A 56 12.84 10.12 4.38
C GLY A 56 13.09 9.60 2.95
N GLY A 57 12.52 10.19 1.89
CA GLY A 57 12.71 9.68 0.53
C GLY A 57 12.14 10.56 -0.58
N ALA A 58 12.10 10.00 -1.79
CA ALA A 58 11.46 10.59 -2.96
C ALA A 58 10.75 9.54 -3.81
N ALA A 59 9.71 9.94 -4.51
CA ALA A 59 8.92 9.11 -5.40
C ALA A 59 8.89 9.69 -6.81
N LYS A 60 8.63 8.81 -7.79
CA LYS A 60 8.47 9.20 -9.20
C LYS A 60 7.34 10.21 -9.33
N ILE A 61 7.58 11.31 -10.04
CA ILE A 61 6.48 12.16 -10.47
C ILE A 61 5.68 11.38 -11.49
N MET A 62 4.44 11.07 -11.11
CA MET A 62 3.45 10.60 -12.07
C MET A 62 2.99 11.81 -12.85
N SER A 63 3.76 12.18 -13.88
CA SER A 63 3.30 13.12 -14.90
C SER A 63 2.01 12.55 -15.47
N GLY A 64 0.98 13.38 -15.52
CA GLY A 64 -0.24 13.02 -16.24
C GLY A 64 0.08 12.64 -17.67
N ASN A 65 -0.58 11.57 -18.12
CA ASN A 65 -0.71 11.07 -19.48
C ASN A 65 0.41 10.12 -19.99
N SER A 66 -0.03 8.87 -20.21
CA SER A 66 0.62 7.76 -20.92
C SER A 66 1.75 7.07 -20.14
N GLU A 67 1.73 5.77 -19.82
CA GLU A 67 1.09 4.60 -20.45
C GLU A 67 0.68 3.60 -19.35
N THR A 68 -0.44 2.90 -19.55
CA THR A 68 -1.16 2.02 -18.59
C THR A 68 -2.02 2.74 -17.54
N GLU A 69 -2.86 3.67 -17.99
CA GLU A 69 -4.13 3.95 -17.32
C GLU A 69 -5.06 2.72 -17.41
N THR A 70 -4.88 1.75 -16.52
CA THR A 70 -6.06 1.50 -15.67
C THR A 70 -6.18 2.78 -14.86
N GLN A 71 -7.04 3.70 -15.30
CA GLN A 71 -7.34 4.91 -14.56
C GLN A 71 -7.46 4.50 -13.09
N GLU A 72 -6.49 4.87 -12.25
CA GLU A 72 -6.64 4.69 -10.82
C GLU A 72 -7.69 5.71 -10.40
N VAL A 73 -8.94 5.35 -10.64
CA VAL A 73 -10.13 6.07 -10.26
C VAL A 73 -10.00 6.42 -8.77
N GLY A 74 -10.35 7.63 -8.37
CA GLY A 74 -10.20 8.05 -6.96
C GLY A 74 -10.96 7.12 -6.01
N PHE A 75 -10.57 7.04 -4.73
CA PHE A 75 -11.22 6.12 -3.77
C PHE A 75 -12.75 6.22 -3.80
N LYS A 76 -13.29 7.44 -3.78
CA LYS A 76 -14.74 7.71 -3.80
C LYS A 76 -15.42 7.16 -5.06
N GLU A 77 -14.79 7.33 -6.21
CA GLU A 77 -15.32 6.89 -7.49
C GLU A 77 -15.17 5.35 -7.64
N ARG A 78 -14.10 4.74 -7.12
CA ARG A 78 -13.98 3.28 -7.02
C ARG A 78 -15.01 2.68 -6.09
N PHE A 79 -15.38 3.37 -5.01
CA PHE A 79 -16.43 2.89 -4.12
C PHE A 79 -17.79 2.85 -4.83
N GLN A 80 -18.07 3.84 -5.68
CA GLN A 80 -19.33 3.91 -6.44
C GLN A 80 -19.37 2.94 -7.64
N LEU A 81 -18.24 2.71 -8.31
CA LEU A 81 -18.16 1.80 -9.45
C LEU A 81 -18.33 0.33 -9.04
N ALA A 82 -19.22 -0.39 -9.72
CA ALA A 82 -19.41 -1.85 -9.59
C ALA A 82 -19.61 -2.32 -8.14
N SER A 83 -20.44 -1.61 -7.37
CA SER A 83 -20.72 -1.88 -5.95
C SER A 83 -21.24 -3.31 -5.70
N ALA A 84 -22.16 -3.83 -6.54
CA ALA A 84 -22.74 -5.16 -6.33
C ALA A 84 -21.73 -6.34 -6.41
N PRO A 85 -20.87 -6.45 -7.45
CA PRO A 85 -19.79 -7.44 -7.45
C PRO A 85 -18.84 -7.34 -6.25
N LYS A 86 -18.48 -6.11 -5.84
CA LYS A 86 -17.58 -5.89 -4.70
C LYS A 86 -18.21 -6.30 -3.38
N ASN A 87 -19.50 -6.05 -3.21
CA ASN A 87 -20.26 -6.52 -2.04
C ASN A 87 -20.27 -8.05 -1.95
N ARG A 88 -20.48 -8.77 -3.07
CA ARG A 88 -20.41 -10.24 -3.06
C ARG A 88 -19.03 -10.77 -2.67
N ILE A 89 -17.98 -10.15 -3.20
CA ILE A 89 -16.59 -10.48 -2.85
C ILE A 89 -16.34 -10.20 -1.36
N ALA A 90 -16.79 -9.06 -0.85
CA ALA A 90 -16.63 -8.70 0.55
C ALA A 90 -17.35 -9.70 1.48
N GLN A 91 -18.60 -10.03 1.18
CA GLN A 91 -19.37 -11.03 1.93
C GLN A 91 -18.69 -12.41 1.94
N ALA A 92 -18.14 -12.85 0.80
CA ALA A 92 -17.41 -14.10 0.73
C ALA A 92 -16.14 -14.05 1.60
N ALA A 93 -15.37 -12.95 1.53
CA ALA A 93 -14.16 -12.78 2.31
C ALA A 93 -14.42 -12.72 3.83
N VAL A 94 -15.48 -12.03 4.27
CA VAL A 94 -15.88 -11.95 5.69
C VAL A 94 -16.17 -13.34 6.26
N LYS A 95 -16.80 -14.23 5.49
CA LYS A 95 -17.09 -15.61 5.92
C LYS A 95 -15.85 -16.48 6.14
N MET A 96 -14.69 -16.06 5.61
CA MET A 96 -13.42 -16.76 5.78
C MET A 96 -12.66 -16.33 7.04
N ILE A 97 -13.15 -15.31 7.73
CA ILE A 97 -12.53 -14.75 8.92
C ILE A 97 -13.25 -15.31 10.14
N HIS A 98 -12.47 -15.85 11.07
CA HIS A 98 -12.94 -16.51 12.29
C HIS A 98 -12.28 -15.87 13.50
N GLU A 99 -12.90 -16.05 14.67
CA GLU A 99 -12.32 -15.59 15.93
C GLU A 99 -10.90 -16.16 16.14
N GLY A 100 -10.03 -15.36 16.73
CA GLY A 100 -8.61 -15.65 16.93
C GLY A 100 -7.72 -15.30 15.73
N MET A 101 -8.27 -15.01 14.56
CA MET A 101 -7.46 -14.73 13.37
C MET A 101 -6.84 -13.33 13.39
N THR A 102 -5.64 -13.23 12.82
CA THR A 102 -4.98 -12.00 12.43
C THR A 102 -5.13 -11.78 10.93
N VAL A 103 -5.79 -10.69 10.55
CA VAL A 103 -6.15 -10.38 9.15
C VAL A 103 -5.52 -9.05 8.72
N ILE A 104 -4.87 -9.05 7.56
CA ILE A 104 -4.36 -7.84 6.92
C ILE A 104 -5.35 -7.38 5.86
N LEU A 105 -5.85 -6.14 6.00
CA LEU A 105 -6.64 -5.45 4.99
C LEU A 105 -5.80 -4.36 4.34
N ASP A 106 -5.48 -4.54 3.05
CA ASP A 106 -4.84 -3.49 2.26
C ASP A 106 -5.86 -2.36 1.93
N SER A 107 -5.41 -1.38 1.17
CA SER A 107 -6.21 -0.29 0.64
C SER A 107 -7.02 -0.66 -0.61
N GLY A 108 -8.26 -0.18 -0.68
CA GLY A 108 -9.16 -0.45 -1.79
C GLY A 108 -10.62 -0.26 -1.43
N SER A 109 -11.47 -0.07 -2.43
CA SER A 109 -12.92 0.02 -2.20
C SER A 109 -13.49 -1.32 -1.72
N THR A 110 -12.95 -2.45 -2.19
CA THR A 110 -13.42 -3.79 -1.78
C THR A 110 -12.99 -4.13 -0.35
N THR A 111 -11.77 -3.76 0.06
CA THR A 111 -11.30 -3.96 1.44
C THR A 111 -12.01 -3.05 2.43
N MET A 112 -12.48 -1.88 2.01
CA MET A 112 -13.40 -1.06 2.82
C MET A 112 -14.72 -1.80 3.07
N LEU A 113 -15.34 -2.40 2.05
CA LEU A 113 -16.58 -3.17 2.24
C LEU A 113 -16.38 -4.39 3.13
N ILE A 114 -15.19 -5.01 3.08
CA ILE A 114 -14.82 -6.07 4.02
C ILE A 114 -14.74 -5.52 5.44
N ALA A 115 -14.09 -4.37 5.64
CA ALA A 115 -14.01 -3.71 6.94
C ALA A 115 -15.40 -3.37 7.51
N GLU A 116 -16.32 -2.87 6.68
CA GLU A 116 -17.73 -2.67 7.07
C GLU A 116 -18.41 -3.98 7.51
N GLY A 117 -18.16 -5.07 6.79
CA GLY A 117 -18.66 -6.40 7.15
C GLY A 117 -18.05 -7.00 8.43
N LEU A 118 -16.94 -6.45 8.91
CA LEU A 118 -16.27 -6.87 10.14
C LEU A 118 -16.61 -6.01 11.37
N MET A 119 -17.52 -5.03 11.24
CA MET A 119 -17.92 -4.19 12.39
C MET A 119 -18.59 -4.95 13.54
N THR A 120 -19.09 -6.17 13.27
CA THR A 120 -19.69 -7.05 14.29
C THR A 120 -18.81 -8.25 14.64
N ALA A 121 -17.62 -8.35 14.03
CA ALA A 121 -16.66 -9.39 14.35
C ALA A 121 -16.10 -9.19 15.75
N LYS A 122 -15.65 -10.29 16.36
CA LYS A 122 -15.12 -10.31 17.72
C LYS A 122 -13.83 -11.09 17.77
N ASN A 123 -12.96 -10.74 18.72
CA ASN A 123 -11.75 -11.48 19.04
C ASN A 123 -10.85 -11.73 17.81
N ILE A 124 -10.74 -10.76 16.90
CA ILE A 124 -9.81 -10.80 15.77
C ILE A 124 -8.84 -9.63 15.84
N THR A 125 -7.68 -9.79 15.21
CA THR A 125 -6.75 -8.69 14.98
C THR A 125 -6.86 -8.24 13.53
N VAL A 126 -7.16 -6.98 13.29
CA VAL A 126 -7.19 -6.40 11.94
C VAL A 126 -6.05 -5.41 11.80
N ILE A 127 -5.17 -5.64 10.82
CA ILE A 127 -4.09 -4.72 10.47
C ILE A 127 -4.40 -4.06 9.15
N THR A 128 -4.32 -2.73 9.08
CA THR A 128 -4.61 -2.02 7.83
C THR A 128 -3.76 -0.78 7.61
N ASN A 129 -3.42 -0.53 6.34
CA ASN A 129 -2.85 0.72 5.88
C ASN A 129 -3.93 1.67 5.28
N SER A 130 -5.20 1.31 5.36
CA SER A 130 -6.30 2.04 4.72
C SER A 130 -6.99 2.95 5.74
N LEU A 131 -6.93 4.28 5.55
CA LEU A 131 -7.61 5.23 6.44
C LEU A 131 -9.13 4.99 6.49
N PRO A 132 -9.84 4.75 5.37
CA PRO A 132 -11.27 4.47 5.42
C PRO A 132 -11.61 3.19 6.18
N ALA A 133 -10.81 2.12 6.03
CA ALA A 133 -11.05 0.87 6.76
C ALA A 133 -10.75 1.03 8.25
N ALA A 134 -9.65 1.72 8.59
CA ALA A 134 -9.30 2.04 9.97
C ALA A 134 -10.41 2.86 10.65
N PHE A 135 -10.95 3.86 9.96
CA PHE A 135 -12.05 4.67 10.48
C PHE A 135 -13.31 3.83 10.73
N ALA A 136 -13.72 3.00 9.76
CA ALA A 136 -14.89 2.13 9.92
C ALA A 136 -14.74 1.16 11.10
N LEU A 137 -13.56 0.58 11.27
CA LEU A 137 -13.29 -0.41 12.33
C LEU A 137 -12.98 0.23 13.69
N SER A 138 -12.71 1.54 13.76
CA SER A 138 -12.36 2.21 15.02
C SER A 138 -13.49 2.22 16.04
N GLU A 139 -14.73 2.04 15.60
CA GLU A 139 -15.92 1.92 16.46
C GLU A 139 -16.12 0.50 17.00
N ASN A 140 -15.48 -0.53 16.42
CA ASN A 140 -15.59 -1.90 16.91
C ASN A 140 -14.57 -2.17 18.03
N LYS A 141 -15.05 -2.18 19.28
CA LYS A 141 -14.24 -2.41 20.48
C LYS A 141 -13.92 -3.87 20.76
N ASP A 142 -14.57 -4.81 20.05
CA ASP A 142 -14.40 -6.25 20.24
C ASP A 142 -13.23 -6.82 19.41
N ILE A 143 -12.53 -5.98 18.64
CA ILE A 143 -11.37 -6.36 17.83
C ILE A 143 -10.11 -5.60 18.27
N THR A 144 -8.95 -6.16 17.93
CA THR A 144 -7.69 -5.42 17.98
C THR A 144 -7.46 -4.77 16.62
N LEU A 145 -7.50 -3.44 16.56
CA LEU A 145 -7.21 -2.70 15.33
C LEU A 145 -5.78 -2.16 15.35
N VAL A 146 -4.97 -2.57 14.37
CA VAL A 146 -3.61 -2.07 14.13
C VAL A 146 -3.62 -1.23 12.86
N VAL A 147 -3.22 0.03 12.98
CA VAL A 147 -3.16 0.96 11.85
C VAL A 147 -1.70 1.19 11.48
N CYS A 148 -1.32 0.83 10.25
CA CYS A 148 0.04 1.05 9.77
C CYS A 148 0.32 2.56 9.70
N GLY A 149 1.42 3.04 10.29
CA GLY A 149 1.79 4.46 10.24
C GLY A 149 2.33 4.90 8.87
N GLY A 150 2.88 6.11 8.78
CA GLY A 150 3.61 6.59 7.59
C GLY A 150 2.98 7.80 6.91
N THR A 151 3.19 7.92 5.60
CA THR A 151 2.69 9.05 4.79
C THR A 151 1.40 8.66 4.08
N VAL A 152 0.45 9.60 4.01
CA VAL A 152 -0.85 9.36 3.36
C VAL A 152 -0.78 9.68 1.87
N ARG A 153 -1.07 8.69 1.02
CA ARG A 153 -1.36 8.90 -0.40
C ARG A 153 -2.81 9.34 -0.54
N HIS A 154 -3.05 10.64 -0.73
CA HIS A 154 -4.41 11.22 -0.77
C HIS A 154 -5.36 10.57 -1.79
N LYS A 155 -4.86 10.19 -2.97
CA LYS A 155 -5.65 9.60 -4.06
C LYS A 155 -6.30 8.27 -3.66
N THR A 156 -5.57 7.43 -2.93
CA THR A 156 -6.00 6.10 -2.47
C THR A 156 -6.45 6.09 -1.01
N ARG A 157 -6.15 7.15 -0.26
CA ARG A 157 -6.34 7.27 1.20
C ARG A 157 -5.65 6.15 1.97
N SER A 158 -4.44 5.80 1.53
CA SER A 158 -3.63 4.74 2.13
C SER A 158 -2.30 5.24 2.66
N MET A 159 -1.81 4.61 3.72
CA MET A 159 -0.54 4.89 4.37
C MET A 159 0.58 4.07 3.74
N HIS A 160 1.71 4.71 3.50
CA HIS A 160 2.87 4.11 2.83
C HIS A 160 4.20 4.65 3.38
N GLY A 161 5.30 4.09 2.87
CA GLY A 161 6.67 4.43 3.26
C GLY A 161 7.19 3.51 4.36
N SER A 162 8.45 3.73 4.74
CA SER A 162 9.21 2.82 5.61
C SER A 162 8.55 2.57 6.98
N ILE A 163 7.82 3.54 7.54
CA ILE A 163 7.07 3.35 8.78
C ILE A 163 5.95 2.32 8.59
N ALA A 164 5.17 2.46 7.52
CA ALA A 164 4.08 1.53 7.18
C ALA A 164 4.61 0.11 6.96
N GLU A 165 5.75 0.01 6.28
CA GLU A 165 6.41 -1.26 5.96
C GLU A 165 6.96 -1.95 7.20
N ARG A 166 7.61 -1.21 8.10
CA ARG A 166 8.09 -1.73 9.39
C ARG A 166 6.95 -2.23 10.27
N SER A 167 5.79 -1.59 10.23
CA SER A 167 4.60 -2.08 10.95
C SER A 167 4.19 -3.50 10.53
N LEU A 168 4.62 -3.98 9.36
CA LEU A 168 4.28 -5.31 8.84
C LEU A 168 5.41 -6.34 8.98
N GLN A 169 6.63 -5.95 9.38
CA GLN A 169 7.82 -6.82 9.30
C GLN A 169 7.76 -8.06 10.22
N ASP A 170 7.15 -7.95 11.39
CA ASP A 170 7.09 -9.03 12.39
C ASP A 170 5.68 -9.59 12.61
N ILE A 171 4.77 -9.32 11.68
CA ILE A 171 3.38 -9.77 11.76
C ILE A 171 3.25 -11.17 11.17
N ASN A 172 2.65 -12.08 11.94
CA ASN A 172 2.13 -13.34 11.43
C ASN A 172 0.62 -13.21 11.24
N ALA A 173 0.18 -13.04 9.99
CA ALA A 173 -1.23 -12.99 9.64
C ALA A 173 -1.72 -14.33 9.09
N ASP A 174 -2.93 -14.72 9.46
CA ASP A 174 -3.61 -15.89 8.93
C ASP A 174 -4.14 -15.64 7.52
N LEU A 175 -4.58 -14.40 7.27
CA LEU A 175 -5.21 -14.02 6.01
C LEU A 175 -4.81 -12.59 5.60
N MET A 176 -4.44 -12.42 4.33
CA MET A 176 -4.28 -11.10 3.71
C MET A 176 -5.27 -10.92 2.56
N LEU A 177 -6.01 -9.81 2.59
CA LEU A 177 -7.01 -9.41 1.60
C LEU A 177 -6.56 -8.12 0.90
N SER A 178 -6.27 -8.21 -0.40
CA SER A 178 -5.84 -7.08 -1.23
C SER A 178 -6.44 -7.11 -2.63
N VAL A 179 -6.53 -5.92 -3.25
CA VAL A 179 -7.23 -5.71 -4.54
C VAL A 179 -6.25 -5.44 -5.69
N LEU A 180 -5.02 -4.98 -5.42
CA LEU A 180 -3.98 -4.75 -6.43
C LEU A 180 -2.57 -4.97 -5.85
N MET A 181 -1.63 -5.44 -6.68
CA MET A 181 -0.25 -5.79 -6.31
C MET A 181 0.58 -4.53 -5.98
N VAL A 182 0.50 -4.01 -4.75
CA VAL A 182 1.40 -2.93 -4.28
C VAL A 182 2.24 -3.37 -3.09
N LEU A 183 1.71 -4.22 -2.21
CA LEU A 183 2.40 -4.65 -0.97
C LEU A 183 3.11 -6.01 -1.04
N MET A 184 3.20 -6.63 -2.23
CA MET A 184 3.84 -7.95 -2.35
C MET A 184 5.39 -7.89 -2.40
N ARG A 185 6.04 -6.72 -2.37
CA ARG A 185 7.52 -6.70 -2.46
C ARG A 185 8.24 -7.04 -1.15
N LEU A 186 7.55 -6.95 0.00
CA LEU A 186 8.16 -7.19 1.32
C LEU A 186 7.71 -8.48 2.03
N MET A 187 6.58 -9.07 1.64
CA MET A 187 6.00 -10.23 2.36
C MET A 187 6.36 -11.60 1.75
N VAL A 188 7.25 -11.69 0.75
CA VAL A 188 7.58 -12.95 0.03
C VAL A 188 8.51 -13.89 0.83
N LEU A 189 8.61 -13.78 2.16
CA LEU A 189 9.61 -14.55 2.92
C LEU A 189 9.09 -15.50 4.00
N ARG A 190 7.78 -15.70 4.20
CA ARG A 190 7.31 -16.71 5.18
C ARG A 190 6.18 -17.64 4.65
N PRO A 191 6.36 -18.97 4.65
CA PRO A 191 5.53 -19.93 3.91
C PRO A 191 4.15 -20.27 4.51
N LEU A 192 3.68 -19.60 5.57
CA LEU A 192 2.45 -19.98 6.30
C LEU A 192 1.23 -19.07 6.06
N MET A 193 1.38 -17.95 5.36
CA MET A 193 0.28 -16.98 5.17
C MET A 193 -0.58 -17.32 3.93
N LYS A 194 -1.91 -17.38 4.10
CA LYS A 194 -2.84 -17.45 2.96
C LYS A 194 -3.07 -16.05 2.39
N VAL A 195 -2.61 -15.82 1.16
CA VAL A 195 -2.87 -14.58 0.41
C VAL A 195 -4.04 -14.80 -0.53
N ILE A 196 -5.16 -14.11 -0.27
CA ILE A 196 -6.34 -14.17 -1.15
C ILE A 196 -6.42 -12.91 -1.99
N ARG A 197 -6.31 -13.10 -3.31
CA ARG A 197 -6.42 -12.02 -4.31
C ARG A 197 -7.89 -11.77 -4.64
N LEU A 198 -8.37 -10.58 -4.32
CA LEU A 198 -9.74 -10.16 -4.62
C LEU A 198 -9.82 -9.61 -6.04
N ALA A 199 -9.68 -10.48 -7.04
CA ALA A 199 -9.87 -10.10 -8.44
C ALA A 199 -11.34 -10.22 -8.85
N ALA A 200 -11.81 -9.30 -9.69
CA ALA A 200 -13.16 -9.29 -10.28
C ALA A 200 -13.47 -10.48 -11.23
N ARG A 201 -12.62 -11.53 -11.24
CA ARG A 201 -12.81 -12.77 -12.01
C ARG A 201 -13.81 -13.75 -11.38
N TRP A 202 -14.35 -13.47 -10.19
CA TRP A 202 -15.43 -14.26 -9.54
C TRP A 202 -16.82 -14.02 -10.16
N SER A 203 -16.87 -13.54 -11.41
CA SER A 203 -18.09 -13.25 -12.16
C SER A 203 -18.56 -14.38 -13.08
N GLN A 204 -17.84 -15.50 -13.15
CA GLN A 204 -18.31 -16.69 -13.88
C GLN A 204 -18.98 -17.66 -12.88
N PRO A 205 -20.30 -17.88 -12.96
CA PRO A 205 -20.91 -18.99 -12.25
C PRO A 205 -20.34 -20.28 -12.84
N GLN A 206 -19.72 -21.12 -12.00
CA GLN A 206 -19.57 -22.53 -12.31
C GLN A 206 -20.99 -23.11 -12.38
N ILE A 207 -21.55 -23.11 -13.60
CA ILE A 207 -22.70 -23.94 -13.93
C ILE A 207 -22.14 -25.33 -14.19
N LYS A 208 -22.79 -26.32 -13.56
CA LYS A 208 -22.52 -27.76 -13.64
C LYS A 208 -22.36 -28.26 -15.07
#